data_AF-A0A6G4ZN97-F1
#
_entry.id   AF-A0A6G4ZN97-F1
#
_cell.length_a   1.000
_cell.length_b   1.000
_cell.length_c   1.000
_cell.angle_alpha   90.00
_cell.angle_beta   90.00
_cell.angle_gamma   90.00
#
_symmetry.space_group_name_H-M   'P 1'
#
loop_
_entity.id
_entity.type
_entity.pdbx_description
1 polymer ?
#
loop_
_entity_poly.entity_id
_entity_poly.type
_entity_poly.pdbx_seq_one_letter_code
_entity_poly.pdbx_strand_id
1 'polypeptide(L)'
;NVPSYSAKYQLNNDDYNVQQLRKRYDISTKRAPELKLRGSGDLKGSSVGSKELEFNFVRNKEENVYFSDGINFKPTEEMNHEQN
;
A
#
# COMPACT_ATOMS: atom_id res chain seq x y z
N ASN A 1 -21.79 5.53 0.78
CA ASN A 1 -20.91 4.37 0.55
C ASN A 1 -19.74 4.84 -0.31
N VAL A 2 -18.49 4.70 0.11
CA VAL A 2 -17.33 5.06 -0.72
C VAL A 2 -16.96 3.82 -1.55
N PRO A 3 -16.91 3.90 -2.89
CA PRO A 3 -16.44 2.78 -3.69
C PRO A 3 -14.98 2.49 -3.31
N SER A 4 -14.79 1.34 -2.68
CA SER A 4 -13.48 0.82 -2.29
C SER A 4 -13.39 -0.62 -2.77
N TYR A 5 -12.20 -0.98 -3.24
CA TYR A 5 -11.91 -2.31 -3.74
C TYR A 5 -10.63 -2.81 -3.09
N SER A 6 -10.54 -4.13 -2.93
CA SER A 6 -9.32 -4.76 -2.42
C SER A 6 -9.08 -6.10 -3.08
N ALA A 7 -7.81 -6.45 -3.21
CA ALA A 7 -7.36 -7.77 -3.59
C ALA A 7 -6.33 -8.26 -2.58
N LYS A 8 -6.30 -9.57 -2.33
CA LYS A 8 -5.37 -10.19 -1.39
C LYS A 8 -4.70 -11.40 -2.05
N TYR A 9 -3.39 -11.52 -1.84
CA TYR A 9 -2.59 -12.60 -2.39
C TYR A 9 -1.60 -13.09 -1.33
N GLN A 10 -1.57 -14.40 -1.06
CA GLN A 10 -0.51 -14.99 -0.27
C GLN A 10 0.75 -15.10 -1.15
N LEU A 11 1.86 -14.50 -0.70
CA LEU A 11 3.13 -14.58 -1.40
C LEU A 11 4.01 -15.69 -0.81
N ASN A 12 5.05 -16.04 -1.57
CA ASN A 12 6.14 -16.91 -1.13
C ASN A 12 7.34 -16.05 -0.69
N ASN A 13 8.22 -16.61 0.15
CA ASN A 13 9.45 -15.91 0.56
C ASN A 13 10.44 -15.70 -0.60
N ASP A 14 10.31 -16.47 -1.67
CA ASP A 14 11.14 -16.34 -2.87
C ASP A 14 10.63 -15.26 -3.85
N ASP A 15 9.49 -14.63 -3.55
CA ASP A 15 9.02 -13.48 -4.31
C ASP A 15 10.06 -12.34 -4.27
N TYR A 16 10.31 -11.73 -5.43
CA TYR A 16 11.33 -10.71 -5.58
C TYR A 16 11.16 -9.56 -4.59
N ASN A 17 9.94 -9.04 -4.42
CA ASN A 17 9.68 -7.91 -3.52
C ASN A 17 9.83 -8.32 -2.06
N VAL A 18 9.44 -9.55 -1.70
CA VAL A 18 9.64 -10.10 -0.36
C VAL A 18 11.13 -10.20 -0.02
N GLN A 19 11.95 -10.69 -0.96
CA GLN A 19 13.40 -10.72 -0.77
C GLN A 19 14.02 -9.31 -0.64
N GLN A 20 13.55 -8.33 -1.42
CA GLN A 20 14.04 -6.95 -1.32
C GLN A 20 13.72 -6.32 0.04
N LEU A 21 12.51 -6.54 0.56
CA LEU A 21 12.12 -6.04 1.88
C LEU A 21 13.01 -6.62 2.98
N ARG A 22 13.27 -7.94 2.96
CA ARG A 22 14.14 -8.62 3.93
C ARG A 22 15.60 -8.23 3.85
N LYS A 23 16.08 -7.80 2.67
CA LYS A 23 17.44 -7.26 2.51
C LYS A 23 17.58 -5.86 3.12
N ARG A 24 16.52 -5.05 3.09
CA ARG A 24 16.54 -3.65 3.54
C ARG A 24 16.16 -3.48 5.00
N TYR A 25 15.33 -4.36 5.53
CA TYR A 25 14.80 -4.29 6.89
C TYR A 25 15.06 -5.61 7.61
N ASP A 26 15.41 -5.53 8.90
CA ASP A 26 15.52 -6.70 9.75
C ASP A 26 14.13 -7.19 10.18
N ILE A 27 13.50 -7.98 9.31
CA ILE A 27 12.16 -8.53 9.53
C ILE A 27 12.29 -9.81 10.36
N SER A 28 12.01 -9.68 11.65
CA SER A 28 12.18 -10.71 12.69
C SER A 28 11.51 -12.07 12.38
N THR A 29 10.41 -12.06 11.64
CA THR A 29 9.64 -13.26 11.28
C THR A 29 10.08 -13.86 9.96
N LYS A 30 10.15 -15.19 9.87
CA LYS A 30 10.43 -15.93 8.64
C LYS A 30 9.19 -16.22 7.78
N ARG A 31 8.00 -15.84 8.25
CA ARG A 31 6.73 -16.09 7.53
C ARG A 31 6.67 -15.30 6.23
N ALA A 32 6.10 -15.88 5.18
CA ALA A 32 5.85 -15.19 3.94
C ALA A 32 4.64 -14.25 4.09
N PRO A 33 4.68 -13.03 3.53
CA PRO A 33 3.62 -12.05 3.75
C PRO A 33 2.38 -12.29 2.88
N GLU A 34 1.24 -11.80 3.35
CA GLU A 34 0.06 -11.56 2.51
C GLU A 34 0.16 -10.15 1.91
N LEU A 35 0.10 -10.05 0.58
CA LEU A 35 0.00 -8.80 -0.15
C LEU A 35 -1.46 -8.35 -0.22
N LYS A 36 -1.75 -7.16 0.28
CA LYS A 36 -3.05 -6.50 0.14
C LYS A 36 -2.92 -5.30 -0.77
N LEU A 37 -3.74 -5.26 -1.81
CA LEU A 37 -3.91 -4.09 -2.67
C LEU A 37 -5.25 -3.44 -2.30
N ARG A 38 -5.25 -2.12 -2.08
CA ARG A 38 -6.44 -1.34 -1.76
C ARG A 38 -6.52 -0.15 -2.68
N GLY A 39 -7.73 0.17 -3.12
CA GLY A 39 -7.98 1.39 -3.83
C GLY A 39 -9.34 1.98 -3.51
N SER A 40 -9.43 3.29 -3.68
CA SER A 40 -10.66 4.07 -3.51
C SER A 40 -10.95 4.88 -4.78
N GLY A 41 -12.22 5.19 -5.01
CA GLY A 41 -12.67 5.97 -6.18
C GLY A 41 -13.26 5.11 -7.30
N ASP A 42 -13.42 5.70 -8.48
CA ASP A 42 -13.98 4.99 -9.63
C ASP A 42 -13.03 3.87 -10.08
N LEU A 43 -13.57 2.65 -10.24
CA LEU A 43 -12.83 1.48 -10.70
C LEU A 43 -12.26 1.69 -12.10
N LYS A 44 -12.94 2.48 -12.94
CA LYS A 44 -12.45 2.85 -14.29
C LYS A 44 -11.29 3.85 -14.26
N GLY A 45 -10.96 4.39 -13.08
CA GLY A 45 -9.89 5.34 -12.86
C GLY A 45 -10.41 6.77 -12.89
N SER A 46 -10.54 7.38 -11.71
CA SER A 46 -10.58 8.83 -11.57
C SER A 46 -9.16 9.35 -11.34
N SER A 47 -8.83 10.54 -11.88
CA SER A 47 -7.54 11.21 -11.61
C SER A 47 -7.33 11.46 -10.11
N VAL A 48 -8.42 11.51 -9.35
CA VAL A 48 -8.45 11.59 -7.87
C VAL A 48 -8.76 10.20 -7.31
N GLY A 49 -7.85 9.62 -6.51
CA GLY A 49 -8.05 8.33 -5.84
C GLY A 49 -6.77 7.85 -5.13
N SER A 50 -6.92 6.91 -4.18
CA SER A 50 -5.77 6.28 -3.52
C SER A 50 -5.48 4.90 -4.06
N LYS A 51 -4.19 4.57 -4.21
CA LYS A 51 -3.70 3.22 -4.48
C LYS A 51 -2.68 2.87 -3.41
N GLU A 52 -3.08 1.97 -2.53
CA GLU A 52 -2.30 1.54 -1.39
C GLU A 52 -1.98 0.05 -1.51
N LEU A 53 -0.79 -0.31 -1.06
CA LEU A 53 -0.29 -1.67 -1.05
C LEU A 53 0.27 -1.96 0.36
N GLU A 54 0.01 -3.16 0.88
CA GLU A 54 0.52 -3.59 2.18
C GLU A 54 1.03 -5.04 2.12
N PHE A 55 2.28 -5.27 2.53
CA PHE A 55 2.84 -6.60 2.81
C PHE A 55 2.67 -6.92 4.29
N ASN A 56 1.83 -7.89 4.63
CA ASN A 56 1.57 -8.29 6.01
C ASN A 56 2.30 -9.59 6.35
N PHE A 57 3.37 -9.52 7.15
CA PHE A 57 4.10 -10.70 7.59
C PHE A 57 3.45 -11.35 8.82
N VAL A 58 3.01 -10.53 9.77
CA VAL A 58 2.25 -10.95 10.96
C VAL A 58 1.20 -9.88 11.24
N ARG A 59 -0.05 -10.29 11.45
CA ARG A 59 -1.13 -9.41 11.90
C ARG A 59 -2.04 -10.16 12.86
N ASN A 60 -1.84 -9.93 14.15
CA ASN A 60 -2.67 -10.46 15.23
C ASN A 60 -2.75 -9.44 16.39
N LYS A 61 -3.35 -9.82 17.52
CA LYS A 61 -3.56 -8.90 18.66
C LYS A 61 -2.27 -8.53 19.41
N GLU A 62 -1.24 -9.35 19.31
CA GLU A 62 0.00 -9.25 20.10
C GLU A 62 1.15 -8.67 19.27
N GLU A 63 1.20 -9.02 17.98
CA GLU A 63 2.27 -8.63 17.06
C GLU A 63 1.71 -8.19 15.71
N ASN A 64 2.27 -7.10 15.19
CA ASN A 64 1.96 -6.57 13.86
C ASN A 64 3.24 -6.19 13.15
N VAL A 65 3.62 -6.97 12.15
CA VAL A 65 4.79 -6.74 11.29
C VAL A 65 4.28 -6.60 9.85
N TYR A 66 4.32 -5.39 9.33
CA TYR A 66 3.86 -5.09 7.98
C TYR A 66 4.66 -3.94 7.36
N PHE A 67 4.66 -3.89 6.03
CA PHE A 67 5.15 -2.77 5.24
C PHE A 67 3.98 -2.21 4.43
N SER A 68 3.83 -0.89 4.40
CA SER A 68 2.77 -0.22 3.65
C SER A 68 3.38 0.85 2.75
N ASP A 69 2.87 0.94 1.53
CA ASP A 69 3.24 1.98 0.58
C ASP A 69 2.00 2.45 -0.20
N GLY A 70 2.04 3.67 -0.73
CA GLY A 70 0.93 4.25 -1.46
C GLY A 70 1.36 5.31 -2.44
N ILE A 71 0.87 5.22 -3.68
CA ILE A 71 1.13 6.20 -4.74
C ILE A 71 -0.17 6.93 -5.00
N ASN A 72 -0.22 8.20 -4.61
CA ASN A 72 -1.41 9.04 -4.73
C ASN A 72 -1.13 10.17 -5.71
N PHE A 73 -1.92 10.25 -6.78
CA PHE A 73 -1.93 11.43 -7.63
C PHE A 73 -2.79 12.51 -6.95
N LYS A 74 -2.17 13.64 -6.63
CA LYS A 74 -2.85 14.82 -6.12
C LYS A 74 -2.61 15.97 -7.09
N PRO A 75 -3.65 16.70 -7.51
CA PRO A 75 -3.46 17.94 -8.26
C PRO A 75 -2.52 18.87 -7.51
N THR A 76 -1.68 19.60 -8.24
CA THR A 76 -0.89 20.70 -7.66
C THR A 76 -1.85 21.81 -7.23
N GLU A 77 -1.67 22.37 -6.04
CA GLU A 77 -2.43 23.55 -5.62
C GLU A 77 -2.07 24.73 -6.53
N GLU A 78 -3.08 25.38 -7.11
CA GLU A 78 -2.87 26.64 -7.84
C GLU A 78 -2.55 27.74 -6.81
N MET A 79 -1.37 28.37 -6.92
CA MET A 79 -1.08 29.59 -6.16
C MET A 79 -1.93 30.73 -6.72
N ASN A 80 -3.01 31.08 -6.01
CA ASN A 80 -3.72 32.32 -6.25
C ASN A 80 -2.78 33.49 -5.92
N HIS A 81 -2.17 34.10 -6.93
CA HIS A 81 -1.59 35.43 -6.79
C HIS A 81 -2.75 36.42 -6.64
N GLU A 82 -3.15 36.69 -5.39
CA GLU A 82 -3.92 37.90 -5.08
C GLU A 82 -3.08 39.10 -5.51
N GLN A 83 -3.40 39.65 -6.69
CA GLN A 83 -2.93 40.96 -7.11
C GLN A 83 -3.68 42.00 -6.29
N ASN A 84 -3.03 42.53 -5.26
CA ASN A 84 -3.37 43.81 -4.64
C ASN A 84 -3.06 44.97 -5.60
#